data_AF-A0A3D4AZY0-F1
#
_entry.id   AF-A0A3D4AZY0-F1
#
_cell.length_a   1.000
_cell.length_b   1.000
_cell.length_c   1.000
_cell.angle_alpha   90.00
_cell.angle_beta   90.00
_cell.angle_gamma   90.00
#
_symmetry.space_group_name_H-M   'P 1'
#
loop_
_entity.id
_entity.type
_entity.pdbx_description
1 polymer ?
#
loop_
_entity_poly.entity_id
_entity_poly.type
_entity_poly.pdbx_seq_one_letter_code
_entity_poly.pdbx_strand_id
1 'polypeptide(L)' 'IFPVQPTFEGGYMRRSEAPGLGIEFNEEAAQSYSYEPYLLPQFRRRDGSYNNW' A
#
# COMPACT_ATOMS: atom_id res chain seq x y z
N ILE A 1 -0.98 0.34 -12.40
CA ILE A 1 -2.00 -0.31 -11.54
C ILE A 1 -3.08 0.70 -11.11
N PHE A 2 -2.76 1.86 -10.52
CA PHE A 2 -3.76 2.89 -10.18
C PHE A 2 -3.58 4.14 -11.06
N PRO A 3 -4.34 4.31 -12.16
CA PRO A 3 -4.17 5.44 -13.07
C PRO A 3 -4.70 6.76 -12.51
N VAL A 4 -5.68 6.73 -11.60
CA VAL A 4 -6.22 7.91 -10.92
C VAL A 4 -5.85 7.85 -9.45
N GLN A 5 -5.13 8.87 -8.95
CA GLN A 5 -4.63 8.95 -7.59
C GLN A 5 -4.78 10.37 -7.01
N PRO A 6 -4.86 10.51 -5.68
CA PRO A 6 -4.83 11.81 -5.01
C PRO A 6 -3.53 12.56 -5.33
N THR A 7 -3.59 13.87 -5.51
CA THR A 7 -2.38 14.67 -5.80
C THR A 7 -1.61 14.94 -4.51
N PHE A 8 -0.28 15.04 -4.63
CA PHE A 8 0.60 15.41 -3.52
C PHE A 8 1.26 16.74 -3.82
N GLU A 9 0.98 17.75 -3.01
CA GLU A 9 1.43 19.11 -3.23
C GLU A 9 1.82 19.78 -1.91
N GLY A 10 3.04 20.33 -1.86
CA GLY A 10 3.50 21.09 -0.70
C GLY A 10 3.57 20.30 0.61
N GLY A 11 3.78 18.98 0.55
CA GLY A 11 3.81 18.13 1.74
C GLY A 11 2.46 17.55 2.15
N TYR A 12 1.38 17.87 1.42
CA TYR A 12 0.02 17.43 1.73
C TYR A 12 -0.53 16.54 0.62
N MET A 13 -1.19 15.46 0.99
CA MET A 13 -2.09 14.73 0.09
C MET A 13 -3.40 15.50 -0.04
N ARG A 14 -3.77 15.84 -1.27
CA ARG A 14 -5.03 16.51 -1.58
C ARG A 14 -6.11 15.46 -1.83
N ARG A 15 -7.31 15.70 -1.30
CA ARG A 15 -8.46 14.85 -1.56
C ARG A 15 -8.88 14.95 -3.04
N SER A 16 -9.31 13.84 -3.62
CA SER A 16 -9.99 13.85 -4.91
C SER A 16 -11.37 14.51 -4.83
N GLU A 17 -11.73 15.29 -5.85
CA GLU A 17 -13.07 15.87 -6.01
C GLU A 17 -14.04 14.92 -6.72
N ALA A 18 -13.54 13.81 -7.27
CA ALA A 18 -14.38 12.80 -7.92
C ALA A 18 -15.31 12.10 -6.91
N PRO A 19 -16.48 11.60 -7.35
CA PRO A 19 -17.39 10.85 -6.48
C PRO A 19 -16.73 9.62 -5.83
N GLY A 20 -17.19 9.29 -4.62
CA GLY A 20 -16.68 8.14 -3.86
C GLY A 20 -15.25 8.36 -3.37
N LEU A 21 -14.40 7.33 -3.51
CA LEU A 21 -12.98 7.42 -3.14
C LEU A 21 -12.13 8.15 -4.18
N GLY A 22 -12.63 8.31 -5.42
CA GLY A 22 -11.89 8.92 -6.51
C GLY A 22 -10.63 8.15 -6.91
N ILE A 23 -10.69 6.82 -6.87
CA ILE A 23 -9.60 5.90 -7.24
C ILE A 23 -10.10 4.94 -8.34
N GLU A 24 -9.23 4.63 -9.29
CA GLU A 24 -9.44 3.60 -10.30
C GLU A 24 -8.38 2.50 -10.19
N PHE A 25 -8.77 1.26 -10.46
CA PHE A 25 -7.86 0.10 -10.51
C PHE A 25 -7.82 -0.45 -11.93
N ASN A 26 -6.62 -0.55 -12.49
CA ASN A 26 -6.36 -1.11 -13.81
C ASN A 26 -6.02 -2.60 -13.67
N GLU A 27 -6.98 -3.45 -14.00
CA GLU A 27 -6.89 -4.91 -13.85
C GLU A 27 -5.89 -5.53 -14.84
N GLU A 28 -5.85 -5.05 -16.08
CA GLU A 28 -4.93 -5.54 -17.11
C GLU A 28 -3.47 -5.32 -16.70
N ALA A 29 -3.16 -4.14 -16.16
CA ALA A 29 -1.84 -3.82 -15.63
C ALA A 29 -1.51 -4.64 -14.37
N ALA A 30 -2.52 -5.00 -13.56
CA ALA A 30 -2.33 -5.80 -12.35
C ALA A 30 -1.95 -7.26 -12.67
N GLN A 31 -2.38 -7.81 -13.81
CA GLN A 31 -2.05 -9.19 -14.23
C GLN A 31 -0.53 -9.44 -14.39
N SER A 32 0.26 -8.38 -14.57
CA SER A 32 1.73 -8.48 -14.65
C SER A 32 2.40 -8.67 -13.28
N TYR A 33 1.65 -8.59 -12.18
CA TYR A 33 2.15 -8.67 -10.81
C TYR A 33 1.50 -9.85 -10.09
N SER A 34 2.19 -10.99 -10.04
CA SER A 34 1.75 -12.17 -9.31
C SER A 34 1.83 -11.97 -7.80
N TYR A 35 0.97 -12.70 -7.08
CA TYR A 35 1.07 -12.79 -5.63
C TYR A 35 2.38 -13.46 -5.20
N GLU A 36 3.11 -12.82 -4.31
CA GLU A 36 4.28 -13.36 -3.64
C GLU A 36 4.04 -13.41 -2.13
N PRO A 37 4.12 -14.57 -1.47
CA PRO A 37 3.93 -14.66 -0.04
C PRO A 37 5.04 -13.89 0.68
N TYR A 38 4.64 -12.95 1.53
CA TYR A 38 5.56 -12.13 2.31
C TYR A 38 5.15 -12.11 3.77
N LEU A 39 6.12 -12.28 4.66
CA LEU A 39 5.95 -12.12 6.11
C LEU A 39 6.69 -10.86 6.54
N LEU A 40 6.01 -10.02 7.34
CA LEU A 40 6.66 -8.88 7.99
C LEU A 40 7.78 -9.37 8.92
N PRO A 41 8.81 -8.54 9.14
CA PRO A 41 9.85 -8.85 10.12
C PRO A 41 9.24 -9.16 11.49
N GLN A 42 9.84 -10.13 12.18
CA GLN A 42 9.48 -10.47 13.54
C GLN A 42 10.62 -10.08 14.46
N PHE A 43 10.30 -9.38 15.55
CA PHE A 43 11.29 -9.06 16.56
C PHE A 43 11.31 -10.13 17.65
N ARG A 44 12.50 -10.69 17.90
CA ARG A 44 12.74 -11.63 18.99
C ARG A 44 13.84 -11.11 19.88
N ARG A 45 13.63 -11.22 21.20
CA ARG A 45 14.65 -10.91 22.20
C ARG A 45 15.77 -11.96 22.16
N ARG A 46 16.88 -11.66 22.85
CA ARG A 46 18.04 -12.57 22.93
C ARG A 46 17.71 -13.94 23.57
N ASP A 47 16.69 -13.97 24.42
CA ASP A 47 16.16 -15.20 25.04
C ASP A 47 15.19 -15.97 24.12
N GLY A 48 14.95 -15.49 22.90
CA GLY A 48 14.04 -16.08 21.94
C GLY A 48 12.57 -15.68 22.11
N SER A 49 12.24 -14.94 23.16
CA SER A 49 10.86 -14.47 23.39
C SER A 49 10.40 -13.54 22.27
N TYR A 50 9.16 -13.73 21.83
CA TYR A 50 8.51 -12.81 20.89
C TYR A 50 8.38 -11.44 21.54
N ASN A 51 8.58 -10.40 20.74
CA ASN A 51 8.45 -9.03 21.19
C ASN A 51 7.77 -8.18 20.12
N ASN A 52 7.27 -7.03 20.54
CA ASN A 52 6.61 -6.08 19.64
C ASN A 52 7.66 -5.56 18.66
N TRP A 53 7.45 -5.89 17.39
CA TRP A 53 8.13 -5.25 16.27
C TRP A 53 7.47 -3.90 15.99
#